data_AF-A0A9P3BR15-F1
#
_entry.id   AF-A0A9P3BR15-F1
#
_cell.length_a   1.000
_cell.length_b   1.000
_cell.length_c   1.000
_cell.angle_alpha   90.00
_cell.angle_beta   90.00
_cell.angle_gamma   90.00
#
_symmetry.space_group_name_H-M   'P 1'
#
loop_
_entity.id
_entity.type
_entity.pdbx_description
1 polymer ?
#
loop_
_entity_poly.entity_id
_entity_poly.type
_entity_poly.pdbx_seq_one_letter_code
_entity_poly.pdbx_strand_id
1 'polypeptide(L)'
;MRVCIRNQDTTPTTPTKWVDAGYDDTIIQANLNTQLAVGHSIVSALSACAPGQLGHIKSAETIGLSEEYNTRNTSDRILDTTPPANLMRGASGEPEMTVTEMAALKALAEAVPTASPISGSGPPKASRHLNKTTILDKIPGAETITSKGIFSNTSALIAPIRYIQSLPSKHVRSKLIDASNEWFQLSHEQLGIVKRAIDDLHNATLILDDIQDGSLLRRGNHTAHLIFGSAQCINSATYLVTHAISETRKLKSPEALSIFLDGLEQLAIGQSWDLDWKFRTHCPSIAEYMTMVDGKTGAMFTMLVRLMHNMSAAPWDLCHIESLARILGRWYQIRDDYQNLQDTEYAEKKGFCEDLEEGKFSYPIILCCETDQDARRLILDIFANKANGPITLDHKMELLDLIQRAGAIERTWKMLKSLECDAKDALSVLETVTGKHNQAFHRIVELLGKVPTP
;
A
#
# COMPACT_ATOMS: atom_id res chain seq x y z
N MET A 1 18.49 -15.92 8.18
CA MET A 1 19.15 -15.21 9.31
C MET A 1 19.12 -16.15 10.51
N ARG A 2 20.25 -16.48 11.16
CA ARG A 2 20.25 -17.40 12.32
C ARG A 2 20.08 -16.62 13.62
N VAL A 3 19.06 -16.95 14.41
CA VAL A 3 18.81 -16.32 15.72
C VAL A 3 19.32 -17.23 16.83
N CYS A 4 20.01 -16.65 17.81
CA CYS A 4 20.55 -17.34 18.99
C CYS A 4 19.53 -17.27 20.13
N ILE A 5 19.06 -18.43 20.61
CA ILE A 5 18.21 -18.51 21.80
C ILE A 5 19.10 -18.89 22.99
N ARG A 6 19.25 -17.99 23.96
CA ARG A 6 19.82 -18.32 25.28
C ARG A 6 18.68 -18.75 26.20
N ASN A 7 18.71 -19.98 26.68
CA ASN A 7 17.89 -20.40 27.83
C ASN A 7 18.44 -19.74 29.09
N GLN A 8 17.57 -19.12 29.89
CA GLN A 8 17.95 -18.44 31.14
C GLN A 8 18.27 -19.39 32.30
N ASP A 9 18.11 -20.70 32.14
CA ASP A 9 18.44 -21.68 33.16
C ASP A 9 19.32 -22.80 32.57
N THR A 10 20.65 -22.72 32.75
CA THR A 10 21.61 -23.83 32.97
C THR A 10 23.08 -23.38 32.85
N THR A 11 23.97 -24.08 33.57
CA THR A 11 25.41 -23.84 33.80
C THR A 11 26.30 -23.81 32.52
N PRO A 12 27.54 -23.29 32.59
CA PRO A 12 28.31 -22.73 31.44
C PRO A 12 28.85 -23.70 30.37
N THR A 13 28.39 -24.94 30.25
CA THR A 13 29.08 -25.97 29.43
C THR A 13 28.23 -26.67 28.37
N THR A 14 27.09 -26.12 27.95
CA THR A 14 26.25 -26.74 26.89
C THR A 14 26.41 -26.01 25.55
N PRO A 15 26.59 -26.70 24.40
CA PRO A 15 26.75 -26.05 23.11
C PRO A 15 25.47 -25.30 22.68
N THR A 16 25.63 -24.06 22.22
CA THR A 16 24.57 -23.22 21.68
C THR A 16 23.88 -23.90 20.49
N LYS A 17 22.58 -24.18 20.58
CA LYS A 17 21.77 -24.64 19.45
C LYS A 17 21.38 -23.43 18.59
N TRP A 18 21.72 -23.49 17.32
CA TRP A 18 21.20 -22.59 16.30
C TRP A 18 19.94 -23.22 15.70
N VAL A 19 18.85 -22.47 15.61
CA VAL A 19 17.62 -22.90 14.95
C VAL A 19 17.41 -21.99 13.74
N ASP A 20 17.17 -22.60 12.59
CA ASP A 20 16.74 -21.86 11.40
C ASP A 20 15.28 -21.42 11.63
N ALA A 21 15.04 -20.12 11.71
CA ALA A 21 13.69 -19.58 11.66
C ALA A 21 13.14 -19.86 10.26
N GLY A 22 12.17 -20.76 10.15
CA GLY A 22 11.48 -21.06 8.91
C GLY A 22 10.74 -19.82 8.42
N TYR A 23 11.41 -19.03 7.59
CA TYR A 23 10.77 -18.07 6.71
C TYR A 23 10.52 -18.77 5.38
N ASP A 24 9.35 -18.54 4.78
CA ASP A 24 9.03 -19.10 3.48
C ASP A 24 9.85 -18.38 2.39
N ASP A 25 11.06 -18.90 2.16
CA ASP A 25 12.00 -18.43 1.14
C ASP A 25 11.35 -18.36 -0.26
N THR A 26 10.25 -19.08 -0.50
CA THR A 26 9.55 -19.05 -1.80
C THR A 26 8.81 -17.73 -2.04
N ILE A 27 8.29 -17.06 -1.01
CA ILE A 27 7.59 -15.78 -1.14
C ILE A 27 8.59 -14.64 -1.38
N ILE A 28 9.73 -14.67 -0.69
CA ILE A 28 10.83 -13.70 -0.89
C ILE A 28 11.42 -13.88 -2.28
N GLN A 29 11.68 -15.13 -2.71
CA GLN A 29 12.21 -15.41 -4.03
C GLN A 29 11.20 -15.06 -5.14
N ALA A 30 9.90 -15.27 -4.92
CA ALA A 30 8.85 -14.85 -5.84
C ALA A 30 8.80 -13.32 -5.96
N ASN A 31 8.86 -12.59 -4.84
CA ASN A 31 8.91 -11.12 -4.85
C ASN A 31 10.17 -10.56 -5.52
N LEU A 32 11.34 -11.16 -5.27
CA LEU A 32 12.58 -10.81 -5.96
C LEU A 32 12.49 -11.07 -7.46
N ASN A 33 11.94 -12.21 -7.88
CA ASN A 33 11.76 -12.53 -9.29
C ASN A 33 10.73 -11.61 -9.97
N THR A 34 9.66 -11.22 -9.29
CA THR A 34 8.68 -10.24 -9.78
C THR A 34 9.29 -8.84 -9.86
N GLN A 35 10.04 -8.40 -8.85
CA GLN A 35 10.76 -7.12 -8.87
C GLN A 35 11.83 -7.07 -9.97
N LEU A 36 12.54 -8.17 -10.21
CA LEU A 36 13.47 -8.30 -11.34
C LEU A 36 12.75 -8.24 -12.69
N ALA A 37 11.60 -8.90 -12.84
CA ALA A 37 10.80 -8.84 -14.07
C ALA A 37 10.24 -7.43 -14.36
N VAL A 38 9.84 -6.71 -13.31
CA VAL A 38 9.45 -5.30 -13.38
C VAL A 38 10.64 -4.42 -13.75
N GLY A 39 11.80 -4.64 -13.11
CA GLY A 39 13.04 -3.96 -13.44
C GLY A 39 13.44 -4.13 -14.91
N HIS A 40 13.31 -5.35 -15.46
CA HIS A 40 13.55 -5.62 -16.88
C HIS A 40 12.55 -4.91 -17.80
N SER A 41 11.28 -4.82 -17.40
CA SER A 41 10.25 -4.11 -18.15
C SER A 41 10.45 -2.58 -18.12
N ILE A 42 10.90 -2.04 -16.98
CA ILE A 42 11.29 -0.63 -16.83
C ILE A 42 12.53 -0.32 -17.67
N VAL A 43 13.58 -1.15 -17.60
CA VAL A 43 14.80 -0.99 -18.42
C VAL A 43 14.48 -1.10 -19.92
N SER A 44 13.59 -1.99 -20.31
CA SER A 44 13.13 -2.12 -21.70
C SER A 44 12.33 -0.89 -22.16
N ALA A 45 11.45 -0.36 -21.30
CA ALA A 45 10.70 0.86 -21.57
C ALA A 45 11.62 2.10 -21.68
N LEU A 46 12.61 2.21 -20.80
CA LEU A 46 13.63 3.28 -20.83
C LEU A 46 14.52 3.18 -22.08
N SER A 47 14.93 1.96 -22.46
CA SER A 47 15.75 1.72 -23.65
C SER A 47 15.04 2.07 -24.96
N ALA A 48 13.70 1.97 -24.99
CA ALA A 48 12.90 2.33 -26.16
C ALA A 48 12.70 3.86 -26.33
N CYS A 49 12.90 4.64 -25.27
CA CYS A 49 12.68 6.09 -25.28
C CYS A 49 13.93 6.93 -25.63
N ALA A 50 15.14 6.34 -25.61
CA ALA A 50 16.38 7.04 -25.95
C ALA A 50 17.36 6.14 -26.73
N PRO A 51 17.15 5.91 -28.04
CA PRO A 51 18.13 5.23 -28.88
C PRO A 51 19.34 6.17 -29.09
N GLY A 52 20.25 6.23 -28.11
CA GLY A 52 21.49 7.01 -28.21
C GLY A 52 22.07 7.55 -26.90
N GLN A 53 21.37 7.52 -25.77
CA GLN A 53 21.90 8.04 -24.49
C GLN A 53 22.31 6.97 -23.45
N LEU A 54 22.14 5.68 -23.76
CA LEU A 54 22.56 4.56 -22.92
C LEU A 54 24.00 4.08 -23.19
N GLY A 55 24.89 4.98 -23.61
CA GLY A 55 26.32 4.67 -23.87
C GLY A 55 27.14 4.32 -22.63
N HIS A 56 26.56 4.39 -21.42
CA HIS A 56 27.28 4.18 -20.16
C HIS A 56 26.58 3.28 -19.13
N ILE A 57 25.61 2.45 -19.52
CA ILE A 57 25.26 1.29 -18.69
C ILE A 57 26.06 0.10 -19.21
N LYS A 58 27.31 0.01 -18.73
CA LYS A 58 28.07 -1.24 -18.84
C LYS A 58 27.28 -2.33 -18.09
N SER A 59 27.26 -3.50 -18.70
CA SER A 59 26.71 -4.75 -18.16
C SER A 59 26.96 -4.92 -16.66
N ALA A 60 26.04 -5.61 -15.99
CA ALA A 60 26.06 -5.95 -14.57
C ALA A 60 27.21 -6.87 -14.12
N GLU A 61 28.38 -6.82 -14.77
CA GLU A 61 29.59 -7.57 -14.43
C GLU A 61 30.65 -6.71 -13.71
N THR A 62 30.31 -5.51 -13.23
CA THR A 62 31.28 -4.67 -12.49
C THR A 62 30.68 -4.06 -11.22
N ILE A 63 29.96 -4.87 -10.44
CA ILE A 63 29.84 -4.67 -8.99
C ILE A 63 30.43 -5.93 -8.37
N GLY A 64 31.67 -5.82 -7.91
CA GLY A 64 32.43 -6.92 -7.34
C GLY A 64 31.76 -7.48 -6.09
N LEU A 65 31.03 -8.58 -6.26
CA LEU A 65 30.85 -9.61 -5.24
C LEU A 65 31.80 -10.75 -5.62
N SER A 66 33.06 -10.67 -5.16
CA SER A 66 33.98 -11.79 -5.25
C SER A 66 33.49 -12.89 -4.30
N GLU A 67 32.99 -13.99 -4.87
CA GLU A 67 32.86 -15.27 -4.20
C GLU A 67 34.24 -15.77 -3.77
N GLU A 68 34.63 -15.56 -2.50
CA GLU A 68 35.68 -16.34 -1.87
C GLU A 68 35.08 -17.55 -1.14
N TYR A 69 34.70 -18.57 -1.91
CA TYR A 69 34.56 -19.93 -1.38
C TYR A 69 35.96 -20.52 -1.19
N ASN A 70 36.53 -20.32 0.00
CA ASN A 70 37.84 -20.85 0.36
C ASN A 70 37.74 -22.38 0.55
N THR A 71 38.06 -23.13 -0.50
CA THR A 71 38.32 -24.57 -0.44
C THR A 71 39.76 -24.80 0.02
N ARG A 72 39.96 -25.16 1.30
CA ARG A 72 41.21 -25.76 1.77
C ARG A 72 40.94 -26.96 2.67
N ASN A 73 41.33 -28.12 2.15
CA ASN A 73 41.90 -29.29 2.81
C ASN A 73 41.38 -29.68 4.20
N THR A 74 40.59 -30.75 4.25
CA THR A 74 40.96 -31.94 5.04
C THR A 74 40.50 -33.19 4.31
N SER A 75 41.49 -33.90 3.76
CA SER A 75 41.47 -35.30 3.37
C SER A 75 41.09 -36.21 4.55
N ASP A 76 40.71 -37.45 4.21
CA ASP A 76 40.55 -38.63 5.07
C ASP A 76 39.19 -38.82 5.76
N ARG A 77 38.30 -39.56 5.08
CA ARG A 77 37.97 -40.96 5.45
C ARG A 77 36.95 -41.59 4.49
N ILE A 78 37.32 -42.76 3.96
CA ILE A 78 36.51 -43.68 3.15
C ILE A 78 35.77 -44.65 4.09
N LEU A 79 34.64 -45.19 3.60
CA LEU A 79 33.79 -46.32 4.08
C LEU A 79 32.54 -45.85 4.87
N ASP A 80 31.32 -46.34 4.65
CA ASP A 80 30.85 -47.55 3.98
C ASP A 80 29.37 -47.41 3.55
N THR A 81 28.97 -48.27 2.63
CA THR A 81 27.66 -48.48 2.01
C THR A 81 26.67 -49.25 2.89
N THR A 82 25.40 -48.78 2.93
CA THR A 82 24.07 -49.49 3.03
C THR A 82 23.09 -48.85 4.03
N PRO A 83 21.79 -48.68 3.67
CA PRO A 83 20.76 -48.16 4.57
C PRO A 83 19.97 -49.30 5.23
N PRO A 84 19.51 -49.17 6.50
CA PRO A 84 18.39 -49.96 6.98
C PRO A 84 17.08 -49.21 6.76
N ALA A 85 16.14 -49.93 6.16
CA ALA A 85 14.75 -49.58 6.06
C ALA A 85 14.04 -49.54 7.43
N ASN A 86 13.01 -48.69 7.49
CA ASN A 86 11.89 -48.67 8.44
C ASN A 86 12.12 -48.10 9.84
N LEU A 87 11.77 -46.81 9.99
CA LEU A 87 10.89 -46.36 11.07
C LEU A 87 9.97 -45.22 10.55
N MET A 88 8.82 -45.63 10.05
CA MET A 88 7.63 -44.81 9.89
C MET A 88 7.01 -44.53 11.27
N ARG A 89 6.84 -43.25 11.64
CA ARG A 89 5.60 -42.61 12.16
C ARG A 89 5.86 -41.40 13.06
N GLY A 90 5.16 -40.30 12.74
CA GLY A 90 4.82 -39.17 13.62
C GLY A 90 5.63 -37.89 13.32
N ALA A 91 5.07 -36.69 13.22
CA ALA A 91 3.70 -36.20 13.16
C ALA A 91 3.76 -34.78 12.55
N SER A 92 3.01 -34.50 11.48
CA SER A 92 2.77 -33.15 10.97
C SER A 92 1.31 -32.83 11.23
N GLY A 93 1.03 -32.05 12.27
CA GLY A 93 -0.31 -31.57 12.60
C GLY A 93 -0.48 -30.14 12.14
N GLU A 94 -1.24 -29.95 11.06
CA GLU A 94 -2.03 -28.73 10.84
C GLU A 94 -3.45 -29.00 11.37
N PRO A 95 -4.20 -28.01 11.87
CA PRO A 95 -5.56 -28.23 12.33
C PRO A 95 -6.50 -28.37 11.12
N GLU A 96 -6.99 -29.59 10.86
CA GLU A 96 -8.11 -29.81 9.95
C GLU A 96 -9.39 -29.19 10.52
N MET A 97 -9.94 -28.23 9.78
CA MET A 97 -11.25 -27.63 10.04
C MET A 97 -12.33 -28.69 9.82
N THR A 98 -13.23 -28.86 10.80
CA THR A 98 -14.19 -29.97 10.78
C THR A 98 -15.32 -29.70 9.78
N VAL A 99 -15.86 -30.78 9.18
CA VAL A 99 -16.98 -30.74 8.21
C VAL A 99 -18.21 -30.00 8.76
N THR A 100 -18.31 -29.86 10.08
CA THR A 100 -19.35 -29.11 10.80
C THR A 100 -19.16 -27.59 10.73
N GLU A 101 -17.92 -27.09 10.71
CA GLU A 101 -17.60 -25.65 10.58
C GLU A 101 -17.83 -25.15 9.15
N MET A 102 -17.56 -26.00 8.16
CA MET A 102 -17.86 -25.73 6.74
C MET A 102 -19.37 -25.65 6.46
N ALA A 103 -20.19 -26.36 7.24
CA ALA A 103 -21.65 -26.31 7.13
C ALA A 103 -22.25 -25.03 7.76
N ALA A 104 -21.65 -24.52 8.84
CA ALA A 104 -22.09 -23.28 9.51
C ALA A 104 -21.86 -22.03 8.65
N LEU A 105 -20.74 -21.96 7.92
CA LEU A 105 -20.44 -20.88 6.97
C LEU A 105 -21.38 -20.86 5.77
N LYS A 106 -21.84 -22.04 5.32
CA LYS A 106 -22.85 -22.16 4.26
C LYS A 106 -24.24 -21.70 4.72
N ALA A 107 -24.62 -22.00 5.95
CA ALA A 107 -25.91 -21.58 6.51
C ALA A 107 -26.00 -20.07 6.76
N LEU A 108 -24.89 -19.40 7.10
CA LEU A 108 -24.83 -17.93 7.25
C LEU A 108 -24.91 -17.19 5.90
N ALA A 109 -24.41 -17.78 4.81
CA ALA A 109 -24.51 -17.20 3.48
C ALA A 109 -25.94 -17.24 2.89
N GLU A 110 -26.82 -18.08 3.42
CA GLU A 110 -28.20 -18.25 2.94
C GLU A 110 -29.24 -17.43 3.74
N ALA A 111 -28.84 -16.76 4.83
CA ALA A 111 -29.74 -15.97 5.68
C ALA A 111 -29.52 -14.46 5.53
N VAL A 112 -30.01 -13.88 4.42
CA VAL A 112 -30.25 -12.43 4.31
C VAL A 112 -31.76 -12.23 4.07
N PRO A 113 -32.48 -11.44 4.91
CA PRO A 113 -33.93 -11.33 4.83
C PRO A 113 -34.36 -10.46 3.64
N THR A 114 -35.30 -10.97 2.85
CA THR A 114 -35.94 -10.28 1.73
C THR A 114 -37.06 -9.36 2.24
N ALA A 115 -37.01 -8.09 1.85
CA ALA A 115 -38.09 -7.14 2.05
C ALA A 115 -39.34 -7.56 1.26
N SER A 116 -40.52 -7.44 1.89
CA SER A 116 -41.83 -7.78 1.31
C SER A 116 -42.25 -6.84 0.18
N PRO A 117 -42.98 -7.33 -0.84
CA PRO A 117 -43.81 -6.47 -1.69
C PRO A 117 -45.32 -6.77 -1.54
N ILE A 118 -46.07 -5.68 -1.71
CA ILE A 118 -47.53 -5.57 -1.67
C ILE A 118 -48.17 -6.09 -2.98
N SER A 119 -49.22 -6.90 -2.81
CA SER A 119 -50.39 -7.24 -3.67
C SER A 119 -50.33 -7.24 -5.21
N GLY A 120 -50.85 -8.32 -5.83
CA GLY A 120 -51.57 -8.23 -7.11
C GLY A 120 -51.53 -9.45 -8.06
N SER A 121 -52.56 -10.30 -7.98
CA SER A 121 -53.20 -11.13 -9.04
C SER A 121 -52.41 -12.11 -9.95
N GLY A 122 -52.70 -13.42 -9.78
CA GLY A 122 -52.98 -14.40 -10.86
C GLY A 122 -51.80 -15.16 -11.54
N PRO A 123 -51.82 -16.52 -11.62
CA PRO A 123 -50.73 -17.31 -12.21
C PRO A 123 -50.94 -17.55 -13.73
N PRO A 124 -49.87 -17.77 -14.53
CA PRO A 124 -49.63 -19.17 -14.94
C PRO A 124 -48.17 -19.59 -15.20
N LYS A 125 -47.91 -20.86 -14.84
CA LYS A 125 -47.14 -21.93 -15.53
C LYS A 125 -45.67 -21.72 -15.93
N ALA A 126 -44.86 -22.67 -15.45
CA ALA A 126 -43.45 -22.90 -15.68
C ALA A 126 -43.06 -23.20 -17.14
N SER A 127 -41.89 -22.70 -17.57
CA SER A 127 -40.83 -23.52 -18.20
C SER A 127 -39.51 -22.75 -18.40
N ARG A 128 -38.41 -23.36 -17.92
CA ARG A 128 -37.02 -23.39 -18.44
C ARG A 128 -36.15 -22.11 -18.61
N HIS A 129 -34.96 -22.26 -18.03
CA HIS A 129 -33.64 -21.67 -18.36
C HIS A 129 -33.32 -20.25 -17.88
N LEU A 130 -32.67 -20.18 -16.71
CA LEU A 130 -31.90 -19.00 -16.28
C LEU A 130 -30.57 -18.93 -17.05
N ASN A 131 -30.46 -17.96 -17.95
CA ASN A 131 -29.21 -17.58 -18.59
C ASN A 131 -28.33 -16.77 -17.61
N LYS A 132 -27.15 -17.30 -17.28
CA LYS A 132 -26.04 -16.58 -16.61
C LYS A 132 -25.31 -15.66 -17.61
N THR A 133 -25.96 -14.62 -18.11
CA THR A 133 -25.27 -13.64 -18.97
C THR A 133 -25.94 -12.28 -18.96
N THR A 134 -25.88 -11.52 -17.86
CA THR A 134 -26.20 -10.07 -17.94
C THR A 134 -25.62 -9.22 -16.80
N ILE A 135 -24.37 -9.41 -16.38
CA ILE A 135 -23.66 -8.42 -15.54
C ILE A 135 -22.17 -8.32 -15.92
N LEU A 136 -21.82 -8.47 -17.21
CA LEU A 136 -20.43 -8.38 -17.69
C LEU A 136 -20.17 -7.29 -18.73
N ASP A 137 -21.19 -6.57 -19.20
CA ASP A 137 -21.07 -5.75 -20.42
C ASP A 137 -20.96 -4.22 -20.19
N LYS A 138 -20.41 -3.75 -19.07
CA LYS A 138 -20.27 -2.28 -18.85
C LYS A 138 -18.93 -1.85 -18.27
N ILE A 139 -17.83 -2.10 -18.98
CA ILE A 139 -16.60 -1.28 -18.93
C ILE A 139 -15.98 -1.22 -20.34
N PRO A 140 -15.73 -0.04 -20.94
CA PRO A 140 -15.01 0.06 -22.21
C PRO A 140 -13.50 -0.14 -21.99
N GLY A 141 -12.85 -1.04 -22.74
CA GLY A 141 -11.39 -1.04 -22.88
C GLY A 141 -10.64 -2.38 -22.80
N ALA A 142 -11.30 -3.53 -22.86
CA ALA A 142 -10.60 -4.82 -22.84
C ALA A 142 -10.99 -5.69 -24.05
N GLU A 143 -10.52 -5.33 -25.24
CA GLU A 143 -10.40 -6.22 -26.42
C GLU A 143 -9.58 -5.44 -27.46
N THR A 144 -8.35 -5.83 -27.84
CA THR A 144 -8.09 -6.66 -29.05
C THR A 144 -6.58 -7.03 -29.18
N ILE A 145 -6.29 -8.35 -29.13
CA ILE A 145 -5.39 -9.23 -29.95
C ILE A 145 -3.86 -8.97 -30.10
N THR A 146 -3.03 -9.99 -29.76
CA THR A 146 -2.16 -10.72 -30.73
C THR A 146 -1.73 -12.15 -30.28
N SER A 147 -2.12 -13.13 -31.10
CA SER A 147 -1.51 -14.44 -31.44
C SER A 147 -0.76 -15.31 -30.40
N LYS A 148 -1.50 -16.22 -29.72
CA LYS A 148 -1.27 -17.69 -29.60
C LYS A 148 -1.91 -18.24 -28.32
N GLY A 149 -3.19 -18.54 -28.40
CA GLY A 149 -3.73 -19.84 -27.97
C GLY A 149 -3.93 -20.21 -26.49
N ILE A 150 -3.36 -19.53 -25.49
CA ILE A 150 -3.52 -19.96 -24.07
C ILE A 150 -3.86 -18.83 -23.06
N PHE A 151 -3.69 -17.55 -23.38
CA PHE A 151 -3.89 -16.45 -22.40
C PHE A 151 -4.97 -15.42 -22.79
N SER A 152 -6.21 -15.85 -23.06
CA SER A 152 -7.34 -14.89 -23.20
C SER A 152 -8.10 -14.62 -21.91
N ASN A 153 -7.86 -15.41 -20.85
CA ASN A 153 -8.56 -15.24 -19.58
C ASN A 153 -7.69 -14.45 -18.59
N THR A 154 -7.94 -13.15 -18.50
CA THR A 154 -7.30 -12.26 -17.52
C THR A 154 -8.04 -12.20 -16.19
N SER A 155 -9.12 -12.98 -15.98
CA SER A 155 -9.97 -12.86 -14.78
C SER A 155 -9.19 -12.98 -13.46
N ALA A 156 -8.21 -13.89 -13.38
CA ALA A 156 -7.34 -14.02 -12.21
C ALA A 156 -6.51 -12.74 -11.94
N LEU A 157 -6.07 -12.06 -12.98
CA LEU A 157 -5.33 -10.80 -12.87
C LEU A 157 -6.23 -9.65 -12.43
N ILE A 158 -7.44 -9.55 -13.01
CA ILE A 158 -8.32 -8.40 -12.75
C ILE A 158 -9.19 -8.58 -11.49
N ALA A 159 -9.31 -9.79 -10.94
CA ALA A 159 -10.19 -10.04 -9.79
C ALA A 159 -9.82 -9.20 -8.55
N PRO A 160 -8.55 -9.14 -8.09
CA PRO A 160 -8.17 -8.27 -6.97
C PRO A 160 -8.36 -6.78 -7.27
N ILE A 161 -8.11 -6.39 -8.53
CA ILE A 161 -8.26 -5.01 -9.01
C ILE A 161 -9.72 -4.58 -8.97
N ARG A 162 -10.62 -5.41 -9.51
CA ARG A 162 -12.06 -5.14 -9.50
C ARG A 162 -12.61 -5.11 -8.08
N TYR A 163 -12.07 -5.94 -7.20
CA TYR A 163 -12.44 -5.92 -5.79
C TYR A 163 -12.07 -4.59 -5.12
N ILE A 164 -10.81 -4.14 -5.20
CA ILE A 164 -10.41 -2.88 -4.55
C ILE A 164 -11.18 -1.68 -5.15
N GLN A 165 -11.49 -1.71 -6.45
CA GLN A 165 -12.26 -0.69 -7.15
C GLN A 165 -13.75 -0.67 -6.77
N SER A 166 -14.32 -1.81 -6.34
CA SER A 166 -15.73 -1.88 -5.93
C SER A 166 -15.97 -1.36 -4.51
N LEU A 167 -14.91 -1.26 -3.69
CA LEU A 167 -15.01 -0.76 -2.32
C LEU A 167 -15.38 0.73 -2.28
N PRO A 168 -16.25 1.15 -1.34
CA PRO A 168 -16.75 2.53 -1.28
C PRO A 168 -15.63 3.55 -1.05
N SER A 169 -15.47 4.52 -1.98
CA SER A 169 -14.44 5.56 -1.92
C SER A 169 -15.06 6.95 -1.82
N LYS A 170 -14.39 7.88 -1.11
CA LYS A 170 -14.77 9.31 -1.12
C LYS A 170 -14.37 10.02 -2.43
N HIS A 171 -13.60 9.35 -3.29
CA HIS A 171 -13.09 9.84 -4.58
C HIS A 171 -12.39 11.21 -4.50
N VAL A 172 -11.72 11.50 -3.38
CA VAL A 172 -11.05 12.79 -3.13
C VAL A 172 -10.01 13.09 -4.22
N ARG A 173 -9.21 12.10 -4.62
CA ARG A 173 -8.19 12.26 -5.68
C ARG A 173 -8.80 12.65 -7.02
N SER A 174 -9.86 11.97 -7.46
CA SER A 174 -10.53 12.30 -8.73
C SER A 174 -11.09 13.73 -8.72
N LYS A 175 -11.70 14.14 -7.59
CA LYS A 175 -12.15 15.52 -7.38
C LYS A 175 -11.00 16.53 -7.40
N LEU A 176 -9.84 16.19 -6.84
CA LEU A 176 -8.65 17.04 -6.87
C LEU A 176 -8.09 17.19 -8.28
N ILE A 177 -8.07 16.13 -9.07
CA ILE A 177 -7.68 16.19 -10.50
C ILE A 177 -8.62 17.12 -11.25
N ASP A 178 -9.94 16.96 -11.07
CA ASP A 178 -10.94 17.81 -11.72
C ASP A 178 -10.84 19.27 -11.30
N ALA A 179 -10.71 19.54 -10.00
CA ALA A 179 -10.52 20.89 -9.49
C ALA A 179 -9.24 21.52 -10.03
N SER A 180 -8.12 20.77 -10.04
CA SER A 180 -6.85 21.27 -10.59
C SER A 180 -6.96 21.57 -12.08
N ASN A 181 -7.78 20.82 -12.82
CA ASN A 181 -7.96 21.04 -14.25
C ASN A 181 -8.68 22.36 -14.57
N GLU A 182 -9.33 23.01 -13.60
CA GLU A 182 -9.83 24.37 -13.79
C GLU A 182 -8.70 25.37 -14.10
N TRP A 183 -7.50 25.15 -13.57
CA TRP A 183 -6.32 25.96 -13.87
C TRP A 183 -5.51 25.43 -15.07
N PHE A 184 -5.33 24.11 -15.16
CA PHE A 184 -4.46 23.51 -16.18
C PHE A 184 -5.11 23.34 -17.56
N GLN A 185 -6.44 23.22 -17.63
CA GLN A 185 -7.21 23.15 -18.88
C GLN A 185 -6.73 22.07 -19.87
N LEU A 186 -6.38 20.88 -19.38
CA LEU A 186 -6.05 19.75 -20.25
C LEU A 186 -7.26 19.37 -21.11
N SER A 187 -6.97 18.86 -22.31
CA SER A 187 -8.02 18.24 -23.15
C SER A 187 -8.66 17.05 -22.43
N HIS A 188 -9.89 16.72 -22.82
CA HIS A 188 -10.62 15.58 -22.25
C HIS A 188 -9.84 14.26 -22.38
N GLU A 189 -9.11 14.07 -23.48
CA GLU A 189 -8.28 12.88 -23.71
C GLU A 189 -7.10 12.83 -22.73
N GLN A 190 -6.32 13.92 -22.63
CA GLN A 190 -5.16 14.01 -21.72
C GLN A 190 -5.58 13.84 -20.26
N LEU A 191 -6.66 14.53 -19.84
CA LEU A 191 -7.19 14.41 -18.48
C LEU A 191 -7.62 12.97 -18.17
N GLY A 192 -8.27 12.30 -19.13
CA GLY A 192 -8.66 10.90 -19.00
C GLY A 192 -7.47 9.96 -18.83
N ILE A 193 -6.37 10.20 -19.55
CA ILE A 193 -5.13 9.42 -19.41
C ILE A 193 -4.52 9.64 -18.02
N VAL A 194 -4.37 10.89 -17.57
CA VAL A 194 -3.82 11.23 -16.25
C VAL A 194 -4.65 10.58 -15.14
N LYS A 195 -5.98 10.67 -15.21
CA LYS A 195 -6.88 10.04 -14.23
C LYS A 195 -6.67 8.53 -14.14
N ARG A 196 -6.63 7.82 -15.28
CA ARG A 196 -6.42 6.36 -15.29
C ARG A 196 -5.06 5.97 -14.71
N ALA A 197 -3.99 6.63 -15.14
CA ALA A 197 -2.65 6.33 -14.65
C ALA A 197 -2.54 6.53 -13.12
N ILE A 198 -3.08 7.63 -12.59
CA ILE A 198 -3.07 7.92 -11.15
C ILE A 198 -4.00 6.99 -10.36
N ASP A 199 -5.16 6.63 -10.91
CA ASP A 199 -6.08 5.69 -10.27
C ASP A 199 -5.51 4.27 -10.22
N ASP A 200 -4.87 3.80 -11.30
CA ASP A 200 -4.20 2.50 -11.33
C ASP A 200 -3.07 2.44 -10.30
N LEU A 201 -2.22 3.47 -10.30
CA LEU A 201 -1.13 3.56 -9.33
C LEU A 201 -1.64 3.58 -7.89
N HIS A 202 -2.67 4.37 -7.60
CA HIS A 202 -3.23 4.42 -6.25
C HIS A 202 -3.85 3.08 -5.82
N ASN A 203 -4.56 2.40 -6.72
CA ASN A 203 -5.11 1.08 -6.41
C ASN A 203 -3.98 0.04 -6.20
N ALA A 204 -2.89 0.13 -6.97
CA ALA A 204 -1.71 -0.69 -6.78
C ALA A 204 -1.10 -0.46 -5.39
N THR A 205 -0.87 0.80 -5.01
CA THR A 205 -0.29 1.12 -3.71
C THR A 205 -1.18 0.69 -2.57
N LEU A 206 -2.51 0.82 -2.66
CA LEU A 206 -3.43 0.34 -1.62
C LEU A 206 -3.36 -1.18 -1.42
N ILE A 207 -3.30 -1.95 -2.51
CA ILE A 207 -3.18 -3.42 -2.42
C ILE A 207 -1.85 -3.80 -1.76
N LEU A 208 -0.76 -3.14 -2.12
CA LEU A 208 0.56 -3.41 -1.56
C LEU A 208 0.66 -2.99 -0.10
N ASP A 209 0.14 -1.81 0.24
CA ASP A 209 0.06 -1.25 1.60
C ASP A 209 -0.72 -2.20 2.52
N ASP A 210 -1.91 -2.67 2.10
CA ASP A 210 -2.70 -3.66 2.85
C ASP A 210 -1.89 -4.93 3.19
N ILE A 211 -1.07 -5.41 2.26
CA ILE A 211 -0.24 -6.61 2.47
C ILE A 211 0.95 -6.31 3.37
N GLN A 212 1.61 -5.19 3.14
CA GLN A 212 2.82 -4.78 3.86
C GLN A 212 2.52 -4.46 5.32
N ASP A 213 1.33 -3.93 5.60
CA ASP A 213 0.88 -3.56 6.93
C ASP A 213 0.15 -4.71 7.64
N GLY A 214 -0.26 -5.73 6.89
CA GLY A 214 -1.04 -6.86 7.43
C GLY A 214 -2.48 -6.46 7.77
N SER A 215 -3.01 -5.44 7.09
CA SER A 215 -4.34 -4.88 7.33
C SER A 215 -5.43 -5.93 7.15
N LEU A 216 -6.35 -5.99 8.11
CA LEU A 216 -7.47 -6.93 8.05
C LEU A 216 -8.66 -6.37 7.26
N LEU A 217 -8.87 -5.06 7.36
CA LEU A 217 -10.04 -4.39 6.79
C LEU A 217 -9.63 -3.18 5.94
N ARG A 218 -10.32 -3.01 4.82
CA ARG A 218 -10.29 -1.79 3.99
C ARG A 218 -11.72 -1.34 3.74
N ARG A 219 -12.07 -0.15 4.24
CA ARG A 219 -13.41 0.47 4.04
C ARG A 219 -14.54 -0.44 4.53
N GLY A 220 -14.36 -1.09 5.68
CA GLY A 220 -15.34 -1.96 6.33
C GLY A 220 -15.46 -3.36 5.70
N ASN A 221 -14.57 -3.73 4.78
CA ASN A 221 -14.57 -5.02 4.11
C ASN A 221 -13.19 -5.68 4.25
N HIS A 222 -13.09 -7.00 4.13
CA HIS A 222 -11.80 -7.69 4.17
C HIS A 222 -10.83 -7.17 3.10
N THR A 223 -9.55 -7.06 3.44
CA THR A 223 -8.52 -6.67 2.46
C THR A 223 -8.41 -7.70 1.34
N ALA A 224 -7.99 -7.25 0.16
CA ALA A 224 -7.95 -8.10 -1.04
C ALA A 224 -7.07 -9.35 -0.84
N HIS A 225 -5.97 -9.23 -0.09
CA HIS A 225 -5.05 -10.34 0.13
C HIS A 225 -5.61 -11.44 1.04
N LEU A 226 -6.59 -11.13 1.89
CA LEU A 226 -7.33 -12.15 2.66
C LEU A 226 -8.33 -12.93 1.80
N ILE A 227 -8.73 -12.39 0.64
CA ILE A 227 -9.68 -13.03 -0.28
C ILE A 227 -8.96 -13.81 -1.38
N PHE A 228 -7.94 -13.21 -1.98
CA PHE A 228 -7.24 -13.73 -3.17
C PHE A 228 -5.84 -14.26 -2.87
N GLY A 229 -5.34 -14.08 -1.64
CA GLY A 229 -3.96 -14.40 -1.28
C GLY A 229 -2.96 -13.31 -1.69
N SER A 230 -1.95 -13.11 -0.85
CA SER A 230 -0.93 -12.06 -1.04
C SER A 230 -0.22 -12.16 -2.38
N ALA A 231 0.15 -13.36 -2.83
CA ALA A 231 0.86 -13.56 -4.09
C ALA A 231 0.07 -13.05 -5.31
N GLN A 232 -1.22 -13.37 -5.39
CA GLN A 232 -2.08 -12.92 -6.49
C GLN A 232 -2.29 -11.40 -6.46
N CYS A 233 -2.47 -10.84 -5.26
CA CYS A 233 -2.61 -9.41 -5.07
C CYS A 233 -1.35 -8.63 -5.46
N ILE A 234 -0.15 -9.10 -5.06
CA ILE A 234 1.14 -8.51 -5.46
C ILE A 234 1.29 -8.51 -6.98
N ASN A 235 0.99 -9.63 -7.65
CA ASN A 235 1.03 -9.71 -9.10
C ASN A 235 0.05 -8.72 -9.76
N SER A 236 -1.16 -8.59 -9.21
CA SER A 236 -2.18 -7.68 -9.74
C SER A 236 -1.83 -6.20 -9.53
N ALA A 237 -1.25 -5.84 -8.38
CA ALA A 237 -0.73 -4.50 -8.12
C ALA A 237 0.47 -4.17 -9.02
N THR A 238 1.36 -5.14 -9.24
CA THR A 238 2.50 -5.00 -10.16
C THR A 238 2.04 -4.73 -11.60
N TYR A 239 0.99 -5.42 -12.04
CA TYR A 239 0.35 -5.16 -13.31
C TYR A 239 -0.24 -3.75 -13.39
N LEU A 240 -0.93 -3.28 -12.35
CA LEU A 240 -1.47 -1.91 -12.31
C LEU A 240 -0.37 -0.84 -12.45
N VAL A 241 0.79 -1.02 -11.80
CA VAL A 241 1.94 -0.11 -11.98
C VAL A 241 2.40 -0.11 -13.45
N THR A 242 2.54 -1.30 -14.05
CA THR A 242 2.96 -1.45 -15.45
C THR A 242 1.93 -0.86 -16.43
N HIS A 243 0.65 -1.02 -16.12
CA HIS A 243 -0.46 -0.46 -16.88
C HIS A 243 -0.48 1.07 -16.76
N ALA A 244 -0.26 1.63 -15.56
CA ALA A 244 -0.17 3.07 -15.35
C ALA A 244 0.98 3.70 -16.14
N ILE A 245 2.15 3.07 -16.19
CA ILE A 245 3.27 3.49 -17.07
C ILE A 245 2.82 3.47 -18.54
N SER A 246 2.12 2.42 -18.96
CA SER A 246 1.62 2.28 -20.34
C SER A 246 0.55 3.32 -20.69
N GLU A 247 -0.33 3.69 -19.75
CA GLU A 247 -1.28 4.79 -19.90
C GLU A 247 -0.54 6.12 -20.04
N THR A 248 0.41 6.43 -19.14
CA THR A 248 1.19 7.67 -19.19
C THR A 248 1.91 7.86 -20.52
N ARG A 249 2.43 6.78 -21.13
CA ARG A 249 3.04 6.84 -22.48
C ARG A 249 2.09 7.34 -23.57
N LYS A 250 0.77 7.20 -23.40
CA LYS A 250 -0.24 7.71 -24.36
C LYS A 250 -0.30 9.23 -24.40
N LEU A 251 0.24 9.93 -23.40
CA LEU A 251 0.42 11.39 -23.42
C LEU A 251 1.43 11.84 -24.48
N LYS A 252 2.25 10.93 -25.03
CA LYS A 252 3.27 11.21 -26.06
C LYS A 252 4.26 12.32 -25.65
N SER A 253 4.50 12.46 -24.34
CA SER A 253 5.47 13.36 -23.74
C SER A 253 6.53 12.54 -22.99
N PRO A 254 7.79 12.53 -23.44
CA PRO A 254 8.89 11.88 -22.72
C PRO A 254 9.06 12.46 -21.30
N GLU A 255 8.84 13.77 -21.16
CA GLU A 255 8.90 14.47 -19.87
C GLU A 255 7.79 13.99 -18.93
N ALA A 256 6.57 13.80 -19.42
CA ALA A 256 5.49 13.23 -18.60
C ALA A 256 5.83 11.81 -18.11
N LEU A 257 6.48 10.99 -18.94
CA LEU A 257 6.95 9.68 -18.52
C LEU A 257 8.06 9.78 -17.45
N SER A 258 9.01 10.69 -17.61
CA SER A 258 10.06 10.93 -16.61
C SER A 258 9.44 11.35 -15.27
N ILE A 259 8.55 12.33 -15.28
CA ILE A 259 7.83 12.80 -14.08
C ILE A 259 7.11 11.64 -13.38
N PHE A 260 6.47 10.75 -14.14
CA PHE A 260 5.76 9.61 -13.58
C PHE A 260 6.73 8.59 -12.95
N LEU A 261 7.84 8.29 -13.62
CA LEU A 261 8.86 7.36 -13.12
C LEU A 261 9.56 7.92 -11.87
N ASP A 262 9.92 9.20 -11.87
CA ASP A 262 10.48 9.88 -10.71
C ASP A 262 9.51 9.85 -9.53
N GLY A 263 8.21 10.07 -9.80
CA GLY A 263 7.16 9.95 -8.79
C GLY A 263 7.05 8.53 -8.21
N LEU A 264 7.11 7.50 -9.05
CA LEU A 264 7.15 6.10 -8.60
C LEU A 264 8.36 5.80 -7.72
N GLU A 265 9.54 6.30 -8.07
CA GLU A 265 10.75 6.14 -7.29
C GLU A 265 10.61 6.78 -5.91
N GLN A 266 10.12 8.03 -5.86
CA GLN A 266 9.88 8.72 -4.59
C GLN A 266 8.87 7.98 -3.71
N LEU A 267 7.78 7.46 -4.29
CA LEU A 267 6.81 6.62 -3.57
C LEU A 267 7.47 5.39 -2.92
N ALA A 268 8.32 4.70 -3.68
CA ALA A 268 9.05 3.54 -3.17
C ALA A 268 10.05 3.91 -2.07
N ILE A 269 10.76 5.03 -2.21
CA ILE A 269 11.69 5.55 -1.18
C ILE A 269 10.92 5.94 0.09
N GLY A 270 9.80 6.64 -0.03
CA GLY A 270 8.96 6.99 1.12
C GLY A 270 8.44 5.75 1.84
N GLN A 271 7.92 4.77 1.10
CA GLN A 271 7.43 3.52 1.67
C GLN A 271 8.55 2.73 2.36
N SER A 272 9.77 2.73 1.83
CA SER A 272 10.87 1.95 2.42
C SER A 272 11.22 2.42 3.83
N TRP A 273 11.18 3.73 4.10
CA TRP A 273 11.42 4.27 5.44
C TRP A 273 10.35 3.88 6.44
N ASP A 274 9.07 3.97 6.06
CA ASP A 274 7.95 3.53 6.90
C ASP A 274 8.09 2.05 7.29
N LEU A 275 8.42 1.19 6.32
CA LEU A 275 8.64 -0.24 6.53
C LEU A 275 9.88 -0.52 7.40
N ASP A 276 10.99 0.16 7.14
CA ASP A 276 12.24 -0.03 7.86
C ASP A 276 12.12 0.39 9.34
N TRP A 277 11.43 1.50 9.62
CA TRP A 277 11.15 1.93 10.98
C TRP A 277 10.29 0.92 11.74
N LYS A 278 9.23 0.40 11.12
CA LYS A 278 8.41 -0.68 11.70
C LYS A 278 9.24 -1.92 11.97
N PHE A 279 9.99 -2.38 10.99
CA PHE A 279 10.78 -3.60 11.08
C PHE A 279 11.87 -3.53 12.15
N ARG A 280 12.60 -2.40 12.22
CA ARG A 280 13.66 -2.19 13.22
C ARG A 280 13.14 -1.68 14.57
N THR A 281 11.84 -1.42 14.69
CA THR A 281 11.23 -0.75 15.84
C THR A 281 12.01 0.54 16.17
N HIS A 282 12.24 1.37 15.16
CA HIS A 282 12.99 2.61 15.28
C HIS A 282 12.05 3.80 15.16
N CYS A 283 11.83 4.51 16.27
CA CYS A 283 11.01 5.73 16.25
C CYS A 283 11.82 6.89 15.63
N PRO A 284 11.38 7.42 14.47
CA PRO A 284 12.03 8.52 13.77
C PRO A 284 11.78 9.86 14.48
N SER A 285 12.55 10.89 14.10
CA SER A 285 12.23 12.28 14.43
C SER A 285 11.06 12.82 13.60
N ILE A 286 10.45 13.92 14.05
CA ILE A 286 9.41 14.62 13.26
C ILE A 286 9.92 15.02 11.85
N ALA A 287 11.18 15.45 11.73
CA ALA A 287 11.73 15.87 10.45
C ALA A 287 11.88 14.70 9.45
N GLU A 288 12.34 13.55 9.94
CA GLU A 288 12.40 12.31 9.15
C GLU A 288 11.00 11.85 8.74
N TYR A 289 10.04 11.86 9.68
CA TYR A 289 8.65 11.55 9.37
C TYR A 289 8.10 12.46 8.27
N MET A 290 8.28 13.78 8.37
CA MET A 290 7.80 14.72 7.33
C MET A 290 8.42 14.42 5.96
N THR A 291 9.70 14.03 5.93
CA THR A 291 10.40 13.64 4.69
C THR A 291 9.83 12.34 4.11
N MET A 292 9.57 11.35 4.95
CA MET A 292 8.89 10.12 4.55
C MET A 292 7.49 10.41 4.00
N VAL A 293 6.71 11.27 4.67
CA VAL A 293 5.38 11.65 4.22
C VAL A 293 5.42 12.36 2.86
N ASP A 294 6.39 13.25 2.65
CA ASP A 294 6.61 13.90 1.36
C ASP A 294 6.94 12.89 0.26
N GLY A 295 7.71 11.83 0.58
CA GLY A 295 8.04 10.75 -0.35
C GLY A 295 6.90 9.74 -0.58
N LYS A 296 6.05 9.46 0.41
CA LYS A 296 4.99 8.42 0.34
C LYS A 296 3.64 8.99 -0.12
N THR A 297 3.12 10.01 0.55
CA THR A 297 1.79 10.55 0.23
C THR A 297 1.90 11.84 -0.57
N GLY A 298 2.87 12.70 -0.24
CA GLY A 298 3.17 13.94 -0.97
C GLY A 298 3.59 13.68 -2.42
N ALA A 299 4.41 12.66 -2.67
CA ALA A 299 4.96 12.37 -4.00
C ALA A 299 3.85 12.11 -5.03
N MET A 300 2.75 11.45 -4.65
CA MET A 300 1.62 11.25 -5.56
C MET A 300 0.94 12.57 -5.94
N PHE A 301 0.76 13.49 -4.99
CA PHE A 301 0.22 14.83 -5.27
C PHE A 301 1.16 15.64 -6.14
N THR A 302 2.45 15.65 -5.83
CA THR A 302 3.49 16.35 -6.60
C THR A 302 3.59 15.80 -8.02
N MET A 303 3.63 14.48 -8.18
CA MET A 303 3.63 13.82 -9.49
C MET A 303 2.39 14.20 -10.30
N LEU A 304 1.20 14.20 -9.69
CA LEU A 304 -0.03 14.61 -10.36
C LEU A 304 0.06 16.05 -10.90
N VAL A 305 0.43 17.02 -10.06
CA VAL A 305 0.46 18.43 -10.49
C VAL A 305 1.55 18.68 -11.52
N ARG A 306 2.70 17.98 -11.45
CA ARG A 306 3.75 18.00 -12.46
C ARG A 306 3.28 17.46 -13.81
N LEU A 307 2.58 16.32 -13.81
CA LEU A 307 2.01 15.73 -15.03
C LEU A 307 1.01 16.67 -15.68
N MET A 308 0.11 17.26 -14.89
CA MET A 308 -0.87 18.22 -15.40
C MET A 308 -0.19 19.48 -15.92
N HIS A 309 0.79 20.03 -15.20
CA HIS A 309 1.55 21.20 -15.63
C HIS A 309 2.27 20.93 -16.97
N ASN A 310 2.98 19.80 -17.09
CA ASN A 310 3.66 19.40 -18.32
C ASN A 310 2.72 19.31 -19.54
N MET A 311 1.45 18.97 -19.29
CA MET A 311 0.43 18.84 -20.33
C MET A 311 -0.41 20.08 -20.56
N SER A 312 -0.20 21.11 -19.76
CA SER A 312 -0.90 22.38 -19.84
C SER A 312 -0.09 23.43 -20.61
N ALA A 313 -0.78 24.44 -21.11
CA ALA A 313 -0.15 25.68 -21.58
C ALA A 313 -0.12 26.76 -20.48
N ALA A 314 -0.14 26.35 -19.21
CA ALA A 314 -0.21 27.26 -18.08
C ALA A 314 1.02 28.20 -18.06
N PRO A 315 0.84 29.53 -18.00
CA PRO A 315 1.95 30.48 -18.03
C PRO A 315 2.61 30.72 -16.67
N TRP A 316 2.07 30.11 -15.61
CA TRP A 316 2.49 30.30 -14.23
C TRP A 316 3.45 29.20 -13.76
N ASP A 317 4.30 29.52 -12.79
CA ASP A 317 5.35 28.62 -12.32
C ASP A 317 4.80 27.45 -11.49
N LEU A 318 5.29 26.25 -11.80
CA LEU A 318 5.00 24.99 -11.11
C LEU A 318 5.23 25.07 -9.60
N CYS A 319 6.18 25.87 -9.11
CA CYS A 319 6.50 25.97 -7.68
C CYS A 319 5.29 26.37 -6.81
N HIS A 320 4.35 27.16 -7.34
CA HIS A 320 3.18 27.60 -6.59
C HIS A 320 2.23 26.44 -6.28
N ILE A 321 1.97 25.56 -7.25
CA ILE A 321 1.09 24.41 -7.03
C ILE A 321 1.81 23.24 -6.34
N GLU A 322 3.12 23.09 -6.53
CA GLU A 322 3.91 22.11 -5.78
C GLU A 322 3.93 22.38 -4.29
N SER A 323 4.01 23.65 -3.88
CA SER A 323 3.92 24.02 -2.47
C SER A 323 2.58 23.57 -1.86
N LEU A 324 1.48 23.84 -2.57
CA LEU A 324 0.15 23.39 -2.17
C LEU A 324 0.06 21.85 -2.15
N ALA A 325 0.58 21.16 -3.16
CA ALA A 325 0.59 19.70 -3.24
C ALA A 325 1.33 19.06 -2.05
N ARG A 326 2.48 19.60 -1.66
CA ARG A 326 3.25 19.14 -0.49
C ARG A 326 2.48 19.35 0.82
N ILE A 327 1.87 20.52 1.00
CA ILE A 327 1.04 20.81 2.19
C ILE A 327 -0.13 19.82 2.26
N LEU A 328 -0.84 19.60 1.15
CA LEU A 328 -1.95 18.64 1.07
C LEU A 328 -1.51 17.21 1.38
N GLY A 329 -0.34 16.78 0.88
CA GLY A 329 0.23 15.47 1.17
C GLY A 329 0.46 15.26 2.66
N ARG A 330 1.13 16.22 3.31
CA ARG A 330 1.36 16.22 4.76
C ARG A 330 0.07 16.24 5.55
N TRP A 331 -0.85 17.12 5.16
CA TRP A 331 -2.14 17.27 5.81
C TRP A 331 -2.97 15.98 5.71
N TYR A 332 -3.00 15.34 4.55
CA TYR A 332 -3.73 14.10 4.34
C TYR A 332 -3.17 12.96 5.18
N GLN A 333 -1.84 12.81 5.24
CA GLN A 333 -1.21 11.74 6.03
C GLN A 333 -1.38 11.93 7.53
N ILE A 334 -1.08 13.12 8.06
CA ILE A 334 -1.23 13.40 9.50
C ILE A 334 -2.70 13.28 9.91
N ARG A 335 -3.63 13.62 9.01
CA ARG A 335 -5.06 13.45 9.24
C ARG A 335 -5.43 11.97 9.31
N ASP A 336 -4.88 11.13 8.43
CA ASP A 336 -5.10 9.68 8.46
C ASP A 336 -4.60 9.07 9.78
N ASP A 337 -3.36 9.42 10.16
CA ASP A 337 -2.74 9.02 11.42
C ASP A 337 -3.55 9.45 12.65
N TYR A 338 -4.09 10.68 12.65
CA TYR A 338 -4.94 11.17 13.74
C TYR A 338 -6.29 10.42 13.80
N GLN A 339 -6.94 10.23 12.65
CA GLN A 339 -8.23 9.56 12.61
C GLN A 339 -8.14 8.09 13.00
N ASN A 340 -7.03 7.42 12.70
CA ASN A 340 -6.81 6.02 13.10
C ASN A 340 -6.94 5.82 14.63
N LEU A 341 -6.50 6.80 15.43
CA LEU A 341 -6.50 6.71 16.90
C LEU A 341 -7.74 7.31 17.58
N GLN A 342 -8.50 8.18 16.90
CA GLN A 342 -9.56 8.98 17.53
C GLN A 342 -10.97 8.69 17.00
N ASP A 343 -11.10 8.28 15.75
CA ASP A 343 -12.40 8.28 15.07
C ASP A 343 -13.07 6.90 15.17
N THR A 344 -14.18 6.82 15.91
CA THR A 344 -14.96 5.58 16.08
C THR A 344 -15.51 5.06 14.76
N GLU A 345 -15.86 5.93 13.81
CA GLU A 345 -16.30 5.53 12.47
C GLU A 345 -15.12 4.99 11.63
N TYR A 346 -13.90 5.47 11.91
CA TYR A 346 -12.69 4.96 11.30
C TYR A 346 -12.33 3.57 11.85
N ALA A 347 -12.51 3.37 13.16
CA ALA A 347 -12.36 2.07 13.81
C ALA A 347 -13.29 1.00 13.21
N GLU A 348 -14.51 1.36 12.81
CA GLU A 348 -15.43 0.44 12.12
C GLU A 348 -14.96 0.08 10.69
N LYS A 349 -14.21 0.96 10.01
CA LYS A 349 -13.80 0.79 8.61
C LYS A 349 -12.44 0.13 8.43
N LYS A 350 -11.54 0.28 9.39
CA LYS A 350 -10.16 -0.20 9.34
C LYS A 350 -9.79 -1.15 10.48
N GLY A 351 -10.53 -1.10 11.59
CA GLY A 351 -10.19 -1.77 12.84
C GLY A 351 -9.81 -0.76 13.92
N PHE A 352 -10.05 -1.11 15.19
CA PHE A 352 -9.76 -0.23 16.32
C PHE A 352 -8.25 -0.04 16.49
N CYS A 353 -7.75 1.18 16.24
CA CYS A 353 -6.33 1.55 16.33
C CYS A 353 -5.42 0.60 15.53
N GLU A 354 -5.73 0.39 14.26
CA GLU A 354 -4.96 -0.46 13.35
C GLU A 354 -3.48 -0.02 13.28
N ASP A 355 -3.18 1.28 13.29
CA ASP A 355 -1.81 1.80 13.27
C ASP A 355 -1.00 1.26 14.47
N LEU A 356 -1.64 1.00 15.62
CA LEU A 356 -1.00 0.39 16.78
C LEU A 356 -0.72 -1.10 16.57
N GLU A 357 -1.63 -1.84 15.92
CA GLU A 357 -1.39 -3.25 15.56
C GLU A 357 -0.26 -3.40 14.54
N GLU A 358 -0.19 -2.46 13.59
CA GLU A 358 0.87 -2.37 12.59
C GLU A 358 2.24 -2.12 13.23
N GLY A 359 2.28 -1.49 14.42
CA GLY A 359 3.50 -0.97 15.02
C GLY A 359 3.99 0.29 14.31
N LYS A 360 3.08 1.00 13.64
CA LYS A 360 3.39 2.17 12.82
C LYS A 360 3.76 3.36 13.70
N PHE A 361 4.81 4.07 13.32
CA PHE A 361 5.20 5.32 13.98
C PHE A 361 4.40 6.49 13.38
N SER A 362 3.12 6.56 13.70
CA SER A 362 2.25 7.66 13.29
C SER A 362 2.65 8.98 13.97
N TYR A 363 2.26 10.12 13.40
CA TYR A 363 2.60 11.44 13.95
C TYR A 363 2.35 11.61 15.47
N PRO A 364 1.18 11.23 16.03
CA PRO A 364 0.95 11.31 17.47
C PRO A 364 1.86 10.38 18.30
N ILE A 365 2.25 9.22 17.77
CA ILE A 365 3.18 8.31 18.45
C ILE A 365 4.57 8.91 18.51
N ILE A 366 5.06 9.48 17.40
CA ILE A 366 6.35 10.16 17.35
C ILE A 366 6.38 11.34 18.34
N LEU A 367 5.31 12.15 18.36
CA LEU A 367 5.18 13.26 19.32
C LEU A 367 5.24 12.77 20.77
N CYS A 368 4.56 11.66 21.08
CA CYS A 368 4.61 11.03 22.41
C CYS A 368 6.06 10.65 22.75
N CYS A 369 6.73 9.92 21.85
CA CYS A 369 8.10 9.47 22.01
C CYS A 369 9.15 10.61 22.13
N GLU A 370 8.92 11.76 21.51
CA GLU A 370 9.81 12.94 21.66
C GLU A 370 9.58 13.66 23.00
N THR A 371 8.37 13.55 23.57
CA THR A 371 7.97 14.31 24.77
C THR A 371 8.28 13.56 26.06
N ASP A 372 8.11 12.24 26.06
CA ASP A 372 8.26 11.39 27.24
C ASP A 372 9.14 10.18 26.91
N GLN A 373 10.31 10.10 27.55
CA GLN A 373 11.28 9.03 27.33
C GLN A 373 10.86 7.69 27.94
N ASP A 374 10.08 7.71 29.01
CA ASP A 374 9.54 6.49 29.61
C ASP A 374 8.43 5.93 28.72
N ALA A 375 7.55 6.81 28.21
CA ALA A 375 6.55 6.43 27.20
C ALA A 375 7.22 5.89 25.93
N ARG A 376 8.29 6.55 25.44
CA ARG A 376 9.08 6.07 24.28
C ARG A 376 9.55 4.65 24.51
N ARG A 377 10.19 4.37 25.65
CA ARG A 377 10.70 3.03 25.96
C ARG A 377 9.57 1.99 25.94
N LEU A 378 8.45 2.28 26.59
CA LEU A 378 7.32 1.37 26.66
C LEU A 378 6.68 1.11 25.29
N ILE A 379 6.51 2.14 24.47
CA ILE A 379 6.02 2.02 23.08
C ILE A 379 6.94 1.09 22.28
N LEU A 380 8.25 1.31 22.35
CA LEU A 380 9.24 0.49 21.65
C LEU A 380 9.25 -0.96 22.16
N ASP A 381 9.14 -1.17 23.47
CA ASP A 381 9.06 -2.50 24.07
C ASP A 381 7.79 -3.25 23.61
N ILE A 382 6.63 -2.58 23.54
CA ILE A 382 5.38 -3.17 23.04
C ILE A 382 5.50 -3.52 21.55
N PHE A 383 6.02 -2.59 20.72
CA PHE A 383 6.17 -2.81 19.28
C PHE A 383 7.19 -3.92 18.96
N ALA A 384 8.31 -3.98 19.68
CA ALA A 384 9.32 -5.03 19.50
C ALA A 384 8.78 -6.44 19.83
N ASN A 385 7.81 -6.52 20.76
CA ASN A 385 7.18 -7.79 21.14
C ASN A 385 6.14 -8.31 20.14
N LYS A 386 5.85 -7.59 19.05
CA LYS A 386 4.92 -8.04 17.99
C LYS A 386 5.33 -9.39 17.37
N ALA A 387 6.62 -9.71 17.36
CA ALA A 387 7.12 -11.02 16.91
C ALA A 387 6.65 -12.19 17.79
N ASN A 388 6.29 -11.93 19.05
CA ASN A 388 5.87 -12.93 20.03
C ASN A 388 4.34 -13.09 20.10
N GLY A 389 3.58 -12.26 19.37
CA GLY A 389 2.12 -12.28 19.35
C GLY A 389 1.51 -10.94 18.95
N PRO A 390 0.20 -10.91 18.64
CA PRO A 390 -0.49 -9.67 18.29
C PRO A 390 -0.55 -8.71 19.48
N ILE A 391 -0.58 -7.41 19.19
CA ILE A 391 -0.79 -6.36 20.19
C ILE A 391 -2.23 -6.47 20.71
N THR A 392 -2.36 -6.78 21.99
CA THR A 392 -3.65 -7.00 22.67
C THR A 392 -4.42 -5.69 22.86
N LEU A 393 -5.71 -5.80 23.17
CA LEU A 393 -6.53 -4.63 23.49
C LEU A 393 -5.97 -3.85 24.70
N ASP A 394 -5.46 -4.55 25.71
CA ASP A 394 -4.87 -3.92 26.90
C ASP A 394 -3.63 -3.09 26.53
N HIS A 395 -2.75 -3.63 25.68
CA HIS A 395 -1.60 -2.85 25.17
C HIS A 395 -2.06 -1.63 24.36
N LYS A 396 -3.10 -1.74 23.53
CA LYS A 396 -3.64 -0.58 22.80
C LYS A 396 -4.16 0.49 23.74
N MET A 397 -4.91 0.10 24.78
CA MET A 397 -5.43 1.04 25.77
C MET A 397 -4.30 1.73 26.54
N GLU A 398 -3.25 1.00 26.90
CA GLU A 398 -2.05 1.56 27.53
C GLU A 398 -1.32 2.55 26.61
N LEU A 399 -1.12 2.20 25.34
CA LEU A 399 -0.53 3.09 24.34
C LEU A 399 -1.35 4.37 24.15
N LEU A 400 -2.67 4.26 24.05
CA LEU A 400 -3.55 5.42 23.94
C LEU A 400 -3.47 6.34 25.17
N ASP A 401 -3.41 5.77 26.38
CA ASP A 401 -3.24 6.54 27.61
C ASP A 401 -1.91 7.30 27.64
N LEU A 402 -0.81 6.67 27.21
CA LEU A 402 0.50 7.34 27.07
C LEU A 402 0.43 8.52 26.10
N ILE A 403 -0.13 8.30 24.91
CA ILE A 403 -0.27 9.33 23.86
C ILE A 403 -1.14 10.49 24.36
N GLN A 404 -2.20 10.19 25.11
CA GLN A 404 -3.08 11.20 25.70
C GLN A 404 -2.37 12.00 26.81
N ARG A 405 -1.69 11.33 27.74
CA ARG A 405 -0.95 11.99 28.84
C ARG A 405 0.20 12.86 28.33
N ALA A 406 0.85 12.47 27.23
CA ALA A 406 1.86 13.28 26.55
C ALA A 406 1.28 14.51 25.81
N GLY A 407 -0.05 14.65 25.73
CA GLY A 407 -0.72 15.71 24.98
C GLY A 407 -0.51 15.60 23.47
N ALA A 408 -0.15 14.42 22.96
CA ALA A 408 0.22 14.24 21.57
C ALA A 408 -0.98 14.31 20.62
N ILE A 409 -2.17 13.87 21.06
CA ILE A 409 -3.43 14.02 20.30
C ILE A 409 -3.74 15.51 20.05
N GLU A 410 -3.73 16.32 21.11
CA GLU A 410 -3.99 17.77 21.04
C GLU A 410 -2.96 18.48 20.14
N ARG A 411 -1.68 18.13 20.26
CA ARG A 411 -0.62 18.69 19.40
C ARG A 411 -0.77 18.28 17.94
N THR A 412 -1.18 17.04 17.68
CA THR A 412 -1.51 16.57 16.32
C THR A 412 -2.68 17.36 15.74
N TRP A 413 -3.74 17.56 16.51
CA TRP A 413 -4.89 18.35 16.08
C TRP A 413 -4.51 19.81 15.76
N LYS A 414 -3.66 20.44 16.59
CA LYS A 414 -3.11 21.78 16.31
C LYS A 414 -2.29 21.81 15.02
N MET A 415 -1.46 20.80 14.77
CA MET A 415 -0.72 20.66 13.52
C MET A 415 -1.67 20.56 12.32
N LEU A 416 -2.76 19.79 12.42
CA LEU A 416 -3.79 19.71 11.38
C LEU A 416 -4.46 21.06 11.10
N LYS A 417 -4.70 21.86 12.13
CA LYS A 417 -5.24 23.23 11.95
C LYS A 417 -4.22 24.19 11.35
N SER A 418 -2.94 24.06 11.69
CA SER A 418 -1.87 24.82 11.03
C SER A 418 -1.80 24.49 9.54
N LEU A 419 -1.79 23.20 9.19
CA LEU A 419 -1.74 22.76 7.78
C LEU A 419 -2.99 23.17 6.99
N GLU A 420 -4.17 23.20 7.64
CA GLU A 420 -5.39 23.74 7.05
C GLU A 420 -5.24 25.23 6.68
N CYS A 421 -4.65 26.03 7.57
CA CYS A 421 -4.34 27.44 7.30
C CYS A 421 -3.32 27.57 6.17
N ASP A 422 -2.20 26.83 6.24
CA ASP A 422 -1.16 26.86 5.20
C ASP A 422 -1.72 26.48 3.82
N ALA A 423 -2.63 25.51 3.76
CA ALA A 423 -3.29 25.09 2.52
C ALA A 423 -4.19 26.19 1.95
N LYS A 424 -4.92 26.92 2.81
CA LYS A 424 -5.77 28.06 2.39
C LYS A 424 -4.92 29.22 1.88
N ASP A 425 -3.81 29.52 2.54
CA ASP A 425 -2.91 30.59 2.15
C ASP A 425 -2.22 30.26 0.81
N ALA A 426 -1.71 29.02 0.66
CA ALA A 426 -1.12 28.56 -0.59
C ALA A 426 -2.14 28.57 -1.75
N LEU A 427 -3.39 28.18 -1.48
CA LEU A 427 -4.48 28.28 -2.45
C LEU A 427 -4.74 29.74 -2.86
N SER A 428 -4.81 30.67 -1.92
CA SER A 428 -5.00 32.10 -2.22
C SER A 428 -3.86 32.68 -3.07
N VAL A 429 -2.62 32.27 -2.81
CA VAL A 429 -1.47 32.67 -3.63
C VAL A 429 -1.62 32.12 -5.05
N LEU A 430 -1.98 30.84 -5.20
CA LEU A 430 -2.18 30.21 -6.50
C LEU A 430 -3.31 30.88 -7.30
N GLU A 431 -4.43 31.24 -6.67
CA GLU A 431 -5.52 31.97 -7.32
C GLU A 431 -5.10 33.38 -7.78
N THR A 432 -4.25 34.04 -7.01
CA THR A 432 -3.67 35.34 -7.37
C THR A 432 -2.78 35.23 -8.61
N VAL A 433 -1.89 34.22 -8.63
CA VAL A 433 -0.96 34.00 -9.75
C VAL A 433 -1.69 33.52 -11.00
N THR A 434 -2.68 32.66 -10.86
CA THR A 434 -3.47 32.14 -11.99
C THR A 434 -4.52 33.14 -12.49
N GLY A 435 -4.84 34.16 -11.70
CA GLY A 435 -5.94 35.10 -11.96
C GLY A 435 -7.32 34.44 -11.95
N LYS A 436 -7.44 33.23 -11.39
CA LYS A 436 -8.66 32.43 -11.43
C LYS A 436 -8.95 31.76 -10.08
N HIS A 437 -10.11 32.14 -9.51
CA HIS A 437 -10.67 31.48 -8.34
C HIS A 437 -11.15 30.06 -8.66
N ASN A 438 -10.93 29.12 -7.75
CA ASN A 438 -11.21 27.69 -7.89
C ASN A 438 -12.10 27.17 -6.75
N GLN A 439 -13.39 27.42 -6.90
CA GLN A 439 -14.41 27.03 -5.92
C GLN A 439 -14.43 25.51 -5.66
N ALA A 440 -14.11 24.69 -6.66
CA ALA A 440 -14.04 23.25 -6.48
C ALA A 440 -12.93 22.84 -5.52
N PHE A 441 -11.75 23.46 -5.63
CA PHE A 441 -10.62 23.21 -4.74
C PHE A 441 -10.91 23.65 -3.31
N HIS A 442 -11.52 24.84 -3.12
CA HIS A 442 -11.97 25.31 -1.80
C HIS A 442 -12.88 24.30 -1.09
N ARG A 443 -13.87 23.74 -1.80
CA ARG A 443 -14.76 22.71 -1.23
C ARG A 443 -14.02 21.44 -0.80
N ILE A 444 -12.92 21.10 -1.47
CA ILE A 444 -12.10 19.93 -1.09
C ILE A 444 -11.32 20.25 0.20
N VAL A 445 -10.71 21.44 0.29
CA VAL A 445 -10.03 21.90 1.51
C VAL A 445 -11.00 21.92 2.69
N GLU A 446 -12.21 22.46 2.51
CA GLU A 446 -13.26 22.44 3.54
C GLU A 446 -13.66 21.02 3.97
N LEU A 447 -13.79 20.10 3.01
CA LEU A 447 -14.10 18.70 3.30
C LEU A 447 -13.00 18.03 4.11
N LEU A 448 -11.74 18.30 3.80
CA LEU A 448 -10.58 17.75 4.51
C LEU A 448 -10.43 18.34 5.92
N GLY A 449 -10.78 19.63 6.11
CA GLY A 449 -10.74 20.33 7.40
C GLY A 449 -11.74 19.85 8.44
N LYS A 450 -12.71 19.01 8.04
CA LYS A 450 -13.62 18.32 8.95
C LYS A 450 -12.86 17.18 9.67
N VAL A 451 -12.25 17.55 10.79
CA VAL A 451 -11.52 16.66 11.70
C VAL A 451 -12.13 16.83 13.10
N PRO A 452 -12.47 15.74 13.81
CA PRO A 452 -13.01 15.83 15.15
C PRO A 452 -12.01 16.48 16.11
N THR A 453 -12.51 17.23 17.08
CA THR A 453 -11.69 17.73 18.19
C THR A 453 -11.21 16.55 19.06
N PRO A 454 -10.06 16.70 19.74
CA PRO A 454 -9.52 15.70 20.66
C PRO A 454 -10.46 15.30 21.80
#